data_AF-A0A920VJQ9-F1
#
_entry.id   AF-A0A920VJQ9-F1
#
_cell.length_a   1.000
_cell.length_b   1.000
_cell.length_c   1.000
_cell.angle_alpha   90.00
_cell.angle_beta   90.00
_cell.angle_gamma   90.00
#
_symmetry.space_group_name_H-M   'P 1'
#
loop_
_entity.id
_entity.type
_entity.pdbx_description
1 polymer ?
#
loop_
_entity_poly.entity_id
_entity_poly.type
_entity_poly.pdbx_seq_one_letter_code
_entity_poly.pdbx_strand_id
1 'polypeptide(L)' 'MTEIDKRAQVKRGLSGVYFERSYASDIDGAAGELRYRGYSIHDLAVHSTFEETAYFLLQGSCQLQTN' A
#
# COMPACT_ATOMS: atom_id res chain seq x y z
N MET A 1 -35.65 -32.37 2.01
CA MET A 1 -35.25 -31.00 1.66
C MET A 1 -34.63 -30.40 2.91
N THR A 2 -33.33 -30.62 3.12
CA THR A 2 -32.65 -30.22 4.35
C THR A 2 -31.66 -29.12 3.97
N GLU A 3 -31.87 -27.94 4.56
CA GLU A 3 -31.05 -26.75 4.34
C GLU A 3 -29.57 -27.07 4.56
N ILE A 4 -28.76 -26.94 3.50
CA ILE A 4 -27.32 -27.00 3.61
C ILE A 4 -26.87 -25.65 4.18
N ASP A 5 -26.75 -25.65 5.49
CA ASP A 5 -25.77 -24.92 6.30
C ASP A 5 -24.93 -23.93 5.47
N LYS A 6 -25.37 -22.66 5.41
CA LYS A 6 -24.52 -21.53 5.02
C LYS A 6 -23.44 -21.39 6.09
N ARG A 7 -22.51 -22.35 6.15
CA ARG A 7 -21.31 -22.25 6.98
C ARG A 7 -20.63 -20.96 6.56
N ALA A 8 -20.59 -20.00 7.48
CA ALA A 8 -19.88 -18.76 7.28
C ALA A 8 -18.51 -19.09 6.69
N GLN A 9 -18.26 -18.69 5.44
CA GLN A 9 -17.05 -19.05 4.73
C GLN A 9 -15.89 -18.35 5.43
N VAL A 10 -15.20 -19.08 6.32
CA VAL A 10 -14.10 -18.52 7.11
C VAL A 10 -12.92 -18.25 6.18
N LYS A 11 -12.71 -16.97 5.85
CA LYS A 11 -11.54 -16.50 5.12
C LYS A 11 -10.33 -16.50 6.05
N ARG A 12 -9.60 -17.61 6.08
CA ARG A 12 -8.36 -17.76 6.85
C ARG A 12 -7.36 -16.67 6.43
N GLY A 13 -6.78 -15.97 7.42
CA GLY A 13 -5.78 -14.91 7.19
C GLY A 13 -6.29 -13.66 6.49
N LEU A 14 -7.62 -13.43 6.44
CA LEU A 14 -8.23 -12.30 5.72
C LEU A 14 -7.87 -12.24 4.23
N SER A 15 -7.49 -13.37 3.64
CA SER A 15 -7.14 -13.43 2.22
C SER A 15 -8.32 -13.00 1.34
N GLY A 16 -8.08 -12.01 0.47
CA GLY A 16 -9.11 -11.41 -0.37
C GLY A 16 -10.22 -10.68 0.39
N VAL A 17 -9.95 -10.22 1.62
CA VAL A 17 -10.82 -9.29 2.36
C VAL A 17 -10.25 -7.89 2.22
N TYR A 18 -11.04 -7.00 1.64
CA TYR A 18 -10.73 -5.58 1.65
C TYR A 18 -11.03 -5.01 3.02
N PHE A 19 -9.99 -4.60 3.76
CA PHE A 19 -10.13 -4.05 5.10
C PHE A 19 -10.46 -2.55 5.04
N GLU A 20 -9.61 -1.75 4.40
CA GLU A 20 -9.74 -0.28 4.37
C GLU A 20 -8.99 0.37 3.20
N ARG A 21 -9.37 1.60 2.86
CA ARG A 21 -8.65 2.47 1.89
C ARG A 21 -7.43 3.10 2.58
N SER A 22 -6.23 2.74 2.13
CA SER A 22 -4.99 3.42 2.53
C SER A 22 -4.48 4.30 1.40
N TYR A 23 -4.03 5.51 1.73
CA TYR A 23 -3.32 6.41 0.81
C TYR A 23 -1.79 6.28 0.92
N ALA A 24 -1.28 5.37 1.76
CA ALA A 24 0.14 5.28 2.06
C ALA A 24 0.94 4.61 0.92
N SER A 25 0.46 3.48 0.42
CA SER A 25 1.15 2.67 -0.58
C SER A 25 0.16 2.01 -1.52
N ASP A 26 0.47 2.03 -2.81
CA ASP A 26 -0.25 1.31 -3.85
C ASP A 26 0.68 0.27 -4.48
N ILE A 27 0.19 -0.95 -4.63
CA ILE A 27 0.97 -2.09 -5.09
C ILE A 27 0.22 -2.75 -6.24
N ASP A 28 0.76 -2.63 -7.45
CA ASP A 28 0.31 -3.40 -8.59
C ASP A 28 1.22 -4.63 -8.74
N GLY A 29 0.78 -5.76 -8.19
CA GLY A 29 1.51 -7.02 -8.28
C GLY A 29 1.57 -7.61 -9.69
N ALA A 30 0.71 -7.19 -10.62
CA ALA A 30 0.75 -7.67 -12.00
C ALA A 30 1.77 -6.88 -12.84
N ALA A 31 1.83 -5.56 -12.64
CA ALA A 31 2.83 -4.69 -13.27
C ALA A 31 4.19 -4.74 -12.57
N GLY A 32 4.25 -5.23 -11.32
CA GLY A 32 5.46 -5.19 -10.49
C GLY A 32 5.78 -3.78 -9.98
N GLU A 33 4.77 -2.92 -9.88
CA GLU A 33 4.93 -1.53 -9.48
C GLU A 33 4.58 -1.33 -8.00
N LEU A 34 5.47 -0.63 -7.30
CA LEU A 34 5.25 -0.16 -5.94
C LEU A 34 5.31 1.36 -5.94
N ARG A 35 4.23 1.98 -5.46
CA ARG A 35 4.10 3.43 -5.35
C ARG A 35 3.87 3.84 -3.90
N TYR A 36 4.62 4.82 -3.43
CA TYR A 36 4.43 5.43 -2.12
C TYR A 36 3.74 6.78 -2.27
N ARG A 37 2.54 6.91 -1.72
CA ARG A 37 1.66 8.11 -1.81
C ARG A 37 1.57 8.71 -3.22
N GLY A 38 1.62 7.85 -4.26
CA GLY A 38 1.54 8.23 -5.67
C GLY A 38 2.89 8.36 -6.40
N TYR A 39 4.03 8.33 -5.70
CA TYR A 39 5.35 8.36 -6.33
C TYR A 39 5.87 6.94 -6.56
N SER A 40 6.51 6.71 -7.71
CA SER A 40 7.21 5.45 -7.97
C SER A 40 8.34 5.26 -6.97
N ILE A 41 8.50 4.03 -6.45
CA ILE A 41 9.64 3.70 -5.60
C ILE A 41 10.98 3.94 -6.30
N HIS A 42 11.01 3.82 -7.63
CA HIS A 42 12.22 4.07 -8.41
C HIS A 42 12.63 5.54 -8.35
N ASP A 43 11.69 6.47 -8.42
CA ASP A 43 11.97 7.91 -8.34
C ASP A 43 12.46 8.28 -6.93
N LEU A 44 11.81 7.73 -5.89
CA LEU A 44 12.22 7.93 -4.50
C LEU A 44 13.64 7.37 -4.24
N ALA A 45 13.98 6.23 -4.84
CA ALA A 45 15.30 5.63 -4.69
C ALA A 45 16.42 6.45 -5.37
N VAL A 46 16.10 7.19 -6.44
CA VAL A 46 17.07 8.02 -7.18
C VAL A 46 17.21 9.41 -6.54
N HIS A 47 16.11 9.97 -6.04
CA HIS A 47 16.03 11.37 -5.62
C HIS A 47 15.94 11.59 -4.11
N SER A 48 15.87 10.54 -3.29
CA SER A 48 15.72 10.67 -1.84
C SER A 48 16.57 9.69 -1.05
N THR A 49 16.86 10.08 0.17
CA THR A 49 17.49 9.23 1.18
C THR A 49 16.43 8.43 1.96
N PHE A 50 16.90 7.47 2.76
CA PHE A 50 16.02 6.65 3.59
C PHE A 50 15.22 7.51 4.58
N GLU A 51 15.89 8.45 5.25
CA GLU A 51 15.30 9.33 6.25
C GLU A 51 14.22 10.23 5.64
N GLU A 52 14.46 10.79 4.45
CA GLU A 52 13.50 11.62 3.73
C GLU A 52 12.28 10.82 3.28
N THR A 53 12.50 9.60 2.79
CA THR A 53 11.41 8.69 2.38
C THR A 53 10.58 8.25 3.58
N ALA A 54 11.22 7.93 4.71
CA ALA A 54 10.54 7.56 5.95
C ALA A 54 9.71 8.73 6.51
N TYR A 55 10.28 9.94 6.47
CA TYR A 55 9.56 11.16 6.84
C TYR A 55 8.37 11.42 5.92
N PHE A 56 8.56 11.29 4.60
CA PHE A 56 7.50 11.45 3.61
C PHE A 56 6.33 10.47 3.83
N LEU A 57 6.63 9.20 4.11
CA LEU A 57 5.63 8.19 4.41
C LEU A 57 4.85 8.52 5.68
N LEU A 58 5.52 9.00 6.72
CA LEU A 58 4.91 9.30 8.02
C LEU A 58 4.09 10.61 8.00
N GLN A 59 4.64 11.70 7.48
CA GLN A 59 4.04 13.04 7.54
C GLN A 59 3.15 13.36 6.34
N GLY A 60 3.43 12.80 5.15
CA GLY A 60 2.63 13.00 3.95
C GLY A 60 2.89 14.26 3.16
N SER A 61 3.85 15.06 3.60
CA SER A 61 4.35 16.21 2.89
C SER A 61 5.84 16.26 3.11
N CYS A 62 6.62 15.97 2.07
CA CYS A 62 8.04 16.27 2.05
C CYS A 62 8.17 17.72 1.57
N GLN A 63 8.76 18.59 2.39
CA GLN A 63 9.38 19.79 1.85
C GLN A 63 10.68 19.33 1.19
N LEU A 64 10.62 18.87 -0.06
CA LEU A 64 11.81 18.67 -0.86
C LEU A 64 12.53 20.03 -0.91
N GLN A 65 13.72 20.10 -0.31
CA GLN A 65 14.57 21.27 -0.44
C GLN A 65 15.07 21.29 -1.88
N THR A 66 14.37 22.03 -2.74
CA THR A 66 14.84 22.33 -4.10
C THR A 66 16.05 23.25 -3.98
N ASN A 67 17.21 22.79 -4.48
CA ASN A 67 18.40 23.61 -4.72
C ASN A 67 18.40 24.05 -6.19
#